data_AF-A0A147F0W8-F1
#
_entry.id   AF-A0A147F0W8-F1
#
_cell.length_a   1.000
_cell.length_b   1.000
_cell.length_c   1.000
_cell.angle_alpha   90.00
_cell.angle_beta   90.00
_cell.angle_gamma   90.00
#
_symmetry.space_group_name_H-M   'P 1'
#
loop_
_entity.id
_entity.type
_entity.pdbx_description
1 polymer ?
#
loop_
_entity_poly.entity_id
_entity_poly.type
_entity_poly.pdbx_seq_one_letter_code
_entity_poly.pdbx_strand_id
1 'polypeptide(L)'
;MSALEIRGDGRVIRGAPSSSAPTGFFVGRDGLQGWQGLPARRREALVRALSDGEHDVPVRLPARVITIDPGHILASSEFDMQQRCDEANGWGARGNRFDLTVEQLGQTLTATVRVIAAEAFDRQRRTGGMLLGSWAATLVAPDPRKYAPPATYTVSSAGGSVWVPSWGNFPAHPVIEIPDAPSSYSVSSPGGVFTVTGATAGGTHRIDMMTGRVTRDGVLLPGVGHGQLWAIPDGTQWQVFLSAPGRVIHRDTFV
;
A
#
# COMPACT_ATOMS: atom_id res chain seq x y z
N MET A 1 -14.29 17.63 11.18
CA MET A 1 -14.31 16.16 10.97
C MET A 1 -13.41 15.87 9.77
N SER A 2 -12.38 15.05 9.92
CA SER A 2 -11.55 14.61 8.78
C SER A 2 -12.44 13.80 7.85
N ALA A 3 -12.71 14.34 6.66
CA ALA A 3 -13.50 13.67 5.64
C ALA A 3 -12.69 12.49 5.07
N LEU A 4 -13.33 11.33 4.90
CA LEU A 4 -12.77 10.22 4.15
C LEU A 4 -12.52 10.67 2.71
N GLU A 5 -11.33 10.43 2.19
CA GLU A 5 -11.02 10.63 0.78
C GLU A 5 -10.25 9.41 0.23
N ILE A 6 -10.68 8.92 -0.93
CA ILE A 6 -10.08 7.77 -1.60
C ILE A 6 -9.67 8.24 -3.00
N ARG A 7 -8.42 8.00 -3.37
CA ARG A 7 -7.85 8.36 -4.67
C ARG A 7 -7.29 7.12 -5.36
N GLY A 8 -7.54 6.96 -6.65
CA GLY A 8 -6.96 5.88 -7.43
C GLY A 8 -7.40 5.90 -8.89
N ASP A 9 -6.47 5.59 -9.80
CA ASP A 9 -6.71 5.55 -11.26
C ASP A 9 -7.41 6.83 -11.80
N GLY A 10 -6.96 8.00 -11.34
CA GLY A 10 -7.52 9.30 -11.72
C GLY A 10 -8.88 9.66 -11.09
N ARG A 11 -9.45 8.80 -10.24
CA ARG A 11 -10.70 9.06 -9.53
C ARG A 11 -10.46 9.59 -8.12
N VAL A 12 -11.40 10.40 -7.66
CA VAL A 12 -11.49 10.88 -6.27
C VAL A 12 -12.88 10.59 -5.74
N ILE A 13 -12.96 9.85 -4.64
CA ILE A 13 -14.20 9.46 -3.96
C ILE A 13 -14.14 10.04 -2.55
N ARG A 14 -15.23 10.67 -2.10
CA ARG A 14 -15.28 11.39 -0.82
C ARG A 14 -16.33 10.84 0.12
N GLY A 15 -16.15 11.00 1.43
CA GLY A 15 -17.14 10.59 2.42
C GLY A 15 -18.41 11.45 2.44
N ALA A 16 -18.33 12.69 1.95
CA ALA A 16 -19.46 13.61 1.89
C ALA A 16 -19.22 14.73 0.87
N PRO A 17 -20.29 15.33 0.30
CA PRO A 17 -20.19 16.54 -0.50
C PRO A 17 -19.74 17.74 0.34
N SER A 18 -18.98 18.64 -0.28
CA SER A 18 -18.54 19.91 0.32
C SER A 18 -18.90 21.08 -0.60
N SER A 19 -18.76 22.32 -0.12
CA SER A 19 -18.94 23.51 -0.96
C SER A 19 -17.97 23.56 -2.14
N SER A 20 -16.75 23.02 -1.97
CA SER A 20 -15.73 22.95 -3.03
C SER A 20 -15.90 21.74 -3.97
N ALA A 21 -16.62 20.71 -3.55
CA ALA A 21 -16.91 19.51 -4.34
C ALA A 21 -18.36 19.04 -4.09
N PRO A 22 -19.35 19.77 -4.62
CA PRO A 22 -20.77 19.45 -4.41
C PRO A 22 -21.23 18.23 -5.22
N THR A 23 -20.56 17.92 -6.33
CA THR A 23 -20.84 16.79 -7.22
C THR A 23 -19.65 15.82 -7.26
N GLY A 24 -19.89 14.58 -7.69
CA GLY A 24 -18.86 13.55 -7.76
C GLY A 24 -19.28 12.20 -7.21
N PHE A 25 -18.27 11.38 -6.92
CA PHE A 25 -18.42 10.08 -6.28
C PHE A 25 -18.28 10.22 -4.78
N PHE A 26 -19.25 9.65 -4.08
CA PHE A 26 -19.29 9.63 -2.63
C PHE A 26 -19.45 8.21 -2.12
N VAL A 27 -18.94 7.97 -0.91
CA VAL A 27 -19.10 6.71 -0.18
C VAL A 27 -19.95 6.95 1.05
N GLY A 28 -20.91 6.06 1.31
CA GLY A 28 -21.70 6.11 2.53
C GLY A 28 -20.84 5.93 3.79
N ARG A 29 -21.43 6.20 4.97
CA ARG A 29 -20.72 6.15 6.27
C ARG A 29 -19.94 4.84 6.49
N ASP A 30 -20.52 3.72 6.09
CA ASP A 30 -19.93 2.38 6.20
C ASP A 30 -19.62 1.78 4.81
N GLY A 31 -19.54 2.65 3.80
CA GLY A 31 -19.44 2.22 2.41
C GLY A 31 -18.06 1.68 2.06
N LEU A 32 -17.00 2.03 2.79
CA LEU A 32 -15.66 1.49 2.56
C LEU A 32 -15.42 0.25 3.43
N GLN A 33 -15.63 -0.92 2.85
CA GLN A 33 -15.48 -2.20 3.51
C GLN A 33 -14.17 -2.89 3.11
N GLY A 34 -13.61 -3.72 4.01
CA GLY A 34 -12.37 -4.45 3.76
C GLY A 34 -11.08 -3.63 3.84
N TRP A 35 -11.17 -2.30 4.04
CA TRP A 35 -9.99 -1.45 4.25
C TRP A 35 -9.42 -1.51 5.67
N GLN A 36 -10.27 -1.36 6.69
CA GLN A 36 -9.84 -1.30 8.09
C GLN A 36 -9.63 -2.69 8.72
N GLY A 37 -10.43 -3.68 8.32
CA GLY A 37 -10.39 -5.02 8.89
C GLY A 37 -9.28 -5.91 8.31
N LEU A 38 -8.99 -7.00 9.00
CA LEU A 38 -8.07 -8.02 8.54
C LEU A 38 -8.72 -8.83 7.39
N PRO A 39 -8.00 -9.12 6.28
CA PRO A 39 -8.52 -10.01 5.24
C PRO A 39 -8.89 -11.38 5.82
N ALA A 40 -10.05 -11.92 5.44
CA ALA A 40 -10.53 -13.21 5.93
C ALA A 40 -9.49 -14.31 5.69
N ARG A 41 -8.93 -14.87 6.77
CA ARG A 41 -7.83 -15.83 6.67
C ARG A 41 -8.30 -17.13 6.04
N ARG A 42 -7.52 -17.66 5.11
CA ARG A 42 -7.70 -19.01 4.60
C ARG A 42 -6.70 -19.93 5.30
N ARG A 43 -7.20 -20.98 5.95
CA ARG A 43 -6.40 -22.04 6.56
C ARG A 43 -6.60 -23.32 5.77
N GLU A 44 -5.51 -24.03 5.51
CA GLU A 44 -5.56 -25.42 5.09
C GLU A 44 -5.67 -26.28 6.35
N ALA A 45 -6.60 -27.23 6.37
CA ALA A 45 -6.80 -28.12 7.50
C ALA A 45 -6.15 -29.47 7.18
N LEU A 46 -5.08 -29.83 7.88
CA LEU A 46 -4.46 -31.15 7.77
C LEU A 46 -4.87 -31.97 9.00
N VAL A 47 -5.82 -32.88 8.81
CA VAL A 47 -6.33 -33.75 9.89
C VAL A 47 -5.25 -34.76 10.28
N ARG A 48 -5.14 -35.07 11.57
CA ARG A 48 -4.23 -36.10 12.06
C ARG A 48 -4.78 -37.49 11.72
N ALA A 49 -3.94 -38.36 11.15
CA ALA A 49 -4.41 -39.64 10.62
C ALA A 49 -4.90 -40.65 11.68
N LEU A 50 -4.42 -40.57 12.93
CA LEU A 50 -4.69 -41.55 13.99
C LEU A 50 -4.95 -40.88 15.36
N SER A 51 -5.37 -39.63 15.38
CA SER A 51 -5.59 -38.86 16.61
C SER A 51 -6.63 -37.76 16.36
N ASP A 52 -7.30 -37.31 17.41
CA ASP A 52 -8.22 -36.19 17.32
C ASP A 52 -7.46 -34.88 17.02
N GLY A 53 -8.10 -34.02 16.24
CA GLY A 53 -7.62 -32.69 15.91
C GLY A 53 -6.80 -32.59 14.62
N GLU A 54 -6.18 -31.43 14.45
CA GLU A 54 -5.47 -31.05 13.23
C GLU A 54 -4.02 -30.68 13.52
N HIS A 55 -3.20 -30.67 12.47
CA HIS A 55 -1.87 -30.08 12.53
C HIS A 55 -1.98 -28.55 12.49
N ASP A 56 -1.20 -27.87 13.33
CA ASP A 56 -1.07 -26.43 13.26
C ASP A 56 -0.19 -26.07 12.06
N VAL A 57 -0.82 -25.52 11.01
CA VAL A 57 -0.13 -25.09 9.80
C VAL A 57 -0.10 -23.56 9.72
N PRO A 58 1.01 -22.95 9.28
CA PRO A 58 1.12 -21.50 9.19
C PRO A 58 0.04 -20.88 8.29
N VAL A 59 -0.74 -19.96 8.86
CA VAL A 59 -1.78 -19.23 8.13
C VAL A 59 -1.18 -18.01 7.44
N ARG A 60 -1.32 -17.92 6.12
CA ARG A 60 -0.88 -16.76 5.33
C ARG A 60 -2.05 -15.80 5.10
N LEU A 61 -1.74 -14.51 5.04
CA LEU A 61 -2.73 -13.49 4.68
C LEU A 61 -3.08 -13.63 3.19
N PRO A 62 -4.36 -13.81 2.82
CA PRO A 62 -4.78 -13.79 1.43
C PRO A 62 -4.84 -12.35 0.91
N ALA A 63 -5.13 -12.19 -0.37
CA ALA A 63 -5.40 -10.89 -0.98
C ALA A 63 -6.50 -10.13 -0.21
N ARG A 64 -6.36 -8.80 -0.14
CA ARG A 64 -7.38 -7.93 0.46
C ARG A 64 -8.43 -7.60 -0.58
N VAL A 65 -9.70 -7.85 -0.25
CA VAL A 65 -10.84 -7.36 -1.01
C VAL A 65 -11.32 -6.06 -0.37
N ILE A 66 -11.47 -5.00 -1.17
CA ILE A 66 -11.96 -3.70 -0.75
C ILE A 66 -13.25 -3.44 -1.52
N THR A 67 -14.34 -3.20 -0.80
CA THR A 67 -15.64 -2.92 -1.42
C THR A 67 -16.05 -1.49 -1.10
N ILE A 68 -16.59 -0.80 -2.09
CA ILE A 68 -17.24 0.49 -1.96
C ILE A 68 -18.72 0.25 -2.19
N ASP A 69 -19.51 0.14 -1.12
CA ASP A 69 -20.96 -0.09 -1.14
C ASP A 69 -21.58 0.22 0.25
N PRO A 70 -22.53 1.18 0.36
CA PRO A 70 -23.14 1.95 -0.72
C PRO A 70 -22.26 3.12 -1.18
N GLY A 71 -22.16 3.27 -2.51
CA GLY A 71 -21.65 4.47 -3.17
C GLY A 71 -22.78 5.33 -3.73
N HIS A 72 -22.59 6.65 -3.70
CA HIS A 72 -23.52 7.63 -4.25
C HIS A 72 -22.85 8.47 -5.33
N ILE A 73 -23.61 8.81 -6.37
CA ILE A 73 -23.21 9.79 -7.39
C ILE A 73 -24.09 11.01 -7.20
N LEU A 74 -23.51 12.20 -7.10
CA LEU A 74 -24.25 13.45 -7.19
C LEU A 74 -23.84 14.20 -8.45
N ALA A 75 -24.82 14.62 -9.24
CA ALA A 75 -24.61 15.31 -10.52
C ALA A 75 -25.54 16.52 -10.65
N SER A 76 -25.12 17.51 -11.42
CA SER A 76 -25.90 18.74 -11.65
C SER A 76 -26.91 18.63 -12.79
N SER A 77 -26.68 17.72 -13.74
CA SER A 77 -27.50 17.49 -14.93
C SER A 77 -27.53 16.01 -15.30
N GLU A 78 -28.51 15.60 -16.13
CA GLU A 78 -28.64 14.21 -16.59
C GLU A 78 -27.43 13.78 -17.43
N PHE A 79 -26.87 14.71 -18.21
CA PHE A 79 -25.63 14.46 -18.95
C PHE A 79 -24.44 14.20 -18.02
N ASP A 80 -24.26 15.02 -16.98
CA ASP A 80 -23.21 14.82 -15.97
C ASP A 80 -23.44 13.50 -15.20
N MET A 81 -24.69 13.12 -14.94
CA MET A 81 -25.04 11.84 -14.33
C MET A 81 -24.62 10.66 -15.21
N GLN A 82 -24.99 10.68 -16.51
CA GLN A 82 -24.65 9.61 -17.44
C GLN A 82 -23.13 9.49 -17.59
N GLN A 83 -22.42 10.62 -17.75
CA GLN A 83 -20.97 10.62 -17.84
C GLN A 83 -20.32 10.00 -16.59
N ARG A 84 -20.82 10.33 -15.39
CA ARG A 84 -20.33 9.72 -14.14
C ARG A 84 -20.65 8.23 -14.04
N CYS A 85 -21.79 7.79 -14.55
CA CYS A 85 -22.10 6.36 -14.61
C CYS A 85 -21.12 5.64 -15.53
N ASP A 86 -20.84 6.19 -16.71
CA ASP A 86 -19.87 5.62 -17.66
C ASP A 86 -18.45 5.62 -17.06
N GLU A 87 -18.06 6.69 -16.35
CA GLU A 87 -16.81 6.77 -15.61
C GLU A 87 -16.71 5.69 -14.52
N ALA A 88 -17.77 5.40 -13.78
CA ALA A 88 -17.76 4.34 -12.76
C ALA A 88 -17.74 2.95 -13.40
N ASN A 89 -18.59 2.69 -14.39
CA ASN A 89 -18.66 1.43 -15.12
C ASN A 89 -17.35 1.10 -15.85
N GLY A 90 -16.65 2.12 -16.34
CA GLY A 90 -15.33 1.98 -16.95
C GLY A 90 -14.17 1.80 -15.96
N TRP A 91 -14.42 1.79 -14.65
CA TRP A 91 -13.33 1.70 -13.67
C TRP A 91 -12.61 0.37 -13.73
N GLY A 92 -11.33 0.44 -14.12
CA GLY A 92 -10.48 -0.73 -14.25
C GLY A 92 -10.75 -1.57 -15.49
N ALA A 93 -11.48 -1.06 -16.48
CA ALA A 93 -11.67 -1.72 -17.79
C ALA A 93 -10.35 -2.12 -18.49
N ARG A 94 -9.24 -1.45 -18.14
CA ARG A 94 -7.89 -1.78 -18.63
C ARG A 94 -7.24 -2.99 -17.93
N GLY A 95 -7.78 -3.45 -16.80
CA GLY A 95 -7.19 -4.53 -15.99
C GLY A 95 -5.84 -4.19 -15.34
N ASN A 96 -5.40 -2.94 -15.39
CA ASN A 96 -4.12 -2.53 -14.82
C ASN A 96 -4.18 -2.45 -13.29
N ARG A 97 -3.02 -2.58 -12.65
CA ARG A 97 -2.86 -2.28 -11.23
C ARG A 97 -2.61 -0.79 -11.04
N PHE A 98 -3.10 -0.23 -9.95
CA PHE A 98 -2.85 1.15 -9.55
C PHE A 98 -2.81 1.29 -8.04
N ASP A 99 -2.25 2.38 -7.55
CA ASP A 99 -2.23 2.69 -6.13
C ASP A 99 -3.56 3.33 -5.70
N LEU A 100 -4.21 2.69 -4.73
CA LEU A 100 -5.37 3.21 -4.03
C LEU A 100 -4.89 3.86 -2.74
N THR A 101 -4.98 5.18 -2.66
CA THR A 101 -4.64 5.96 -1.47
C THR A 101 -5.92 6.33 -0.74
N VAL A 102 -5.99 6.01 0.55
CA VAL A 102 -7.10 6.36 1.43
C VAL A 102 -6.60 7.29 2.52
N GLU A 103 -7.21 8.45 2.62
CA GLU A 103 -7.03 9.42 3.69
C GLU A 103 -8.25 9.34 4.63
N GLN A 104 -8.02 8.95 5.88
CA GLN A 104 -9.08 8.79 6.87
C GLN A 104 -8.53 9.12 8.26
N LEU A 105 -9.24 9.97 9.01
CA LEU A 105 -8.88 10.37 10.39
C LEU A 105 -7.43 10.90 10.52
N GLY A 106 -6.96 11.63 9.50
CA GLY A 106 -5.58 12.16 9.45
C GLY A 106 -4.51 11.14 9.09
N GLN A 107 -4.87 9.88 8.85
CA GLN A 107 -3.96 8.85 8.38
C GLN A 107 -4.09 8.67 6.87
N THR A 108 -2.96 8.70 6.16
CA THR A 108 -2.89 8.35 4.74
C THR A 108 -2.27 6.98 4.61
N LEU A 109 -2.95 6.06 3.93
CA LEU A 109 -2.47 4.71 3.67
C LEU A 109 -2.71 4.36 2.20
N THR A 110 -1.78 3.62 1.61
CA THR A 110 -1.83 3.23 0.19
C THR A 110 -1.73 1.72 0.02
N ALA A 111 -2.50 1.15 -0.89
CA ALA A 111 -2.36 -0.24 -1.33
C ALA A 111 -2.43 -0.33 -2.85
N THR A 112 -1.66 -1.24 -3.45
CA THR A 112 -1.74 -1.48 -4.90
C THR A 112 -2.87 -2.46 -5.20
N VAL A 113 -3.85 -2.02 -5.98
CA VAL A 113 -5.09 -2.74 -6.24
C VAL A 113 -5.36 -2.92 -7.73
N ARG A 114 -6.36 -3.75 -8.04
CA ARG A 114 -7.05 -3.84 -9.33
C ARG A 114 -8.55 -3.84 -9.08
N VAL A 115 -9.33 -3.20 -9.95
CA VAL A 115 -10.81 -3.28 -9.90
C VAL A 115 -11.26 -4.61 -10.51
N ILE A 116 -12.16 -5.30 -9.83
CA ILE A 116 -12.75 -6.58 -10.26
C ILE A 116 -14.15 -6.35 -10.82
N ALA A 117 -14.92 -5.48 -10.19
CA ALA A 117 -16.25 -5.11 -10.62
C ALA A 117 -16.49 -3.65 -10.25
N ALA A 118 -17.17 -2.91 -11.12
CA ALA A 118 -17.71 -1.60 -10.82
C ALA A 118 -19.01 -1.44 -11.61
N GLU A 119 -20.03 -0.94 -10.93
CA GLU A 119 -21.35 -0.74 -11.53
C GLU A 119 -21.92 0.58 -11.01
N ALA A 120 -22.56 1.33 -11.90
CA ALA A 120 -23.26 2.56 -11.59
C ALA A 120 -24.54 2.67 -12.40
N PHE A 121 -25.56 3.24 -11.76
CA PHE A 121 -26.85 3.52 -12.37
C PHE A 121 -27.47 4.80 -11.80
N ASP A 122 -28.18 5.52 -12.66
CA ASP A 122 -29.01 6.65 -12.24
C ASP A 122 -30.26 6.15 -11.49
N ARG A 123 -30.54 6.69 -10.31
CA ARG A 123 -31.78 6.36 -9.59
C ARG A 123 -32.98 7.14 -10.10
N GLN A 124 -32.79 8.08 -11.03
CA GLN A 124 -33.80 9.02 -11.50
C GLN A 124 -34.45 9.80 -10.34
N ARG A 125 -33.65 10.10 -9.31
CA ARG A 125 -34.09 10.84 -8.12
C ARG A 125 -33.29 12.11 -7.96
N ARG A 126 -33.90 13.10 -7.31
CA ARG A 126 -33.22 14.34 -6.93
C ARG A 126 -33.10 14.48 -5.41
N THR A 127 -32.00 15.08 -4.97
CA THR A 127 -31.78 15.51 -3.58
C THR A 127 -31.13 16.89 -3.59
N GLY A 128 -31.72 17.86 -2.89
CA GLY A 128 -31.19 19.23 -2.85
C GLY A 128 -30.99 19.88 -4.24
N GLY A 129 -31.83 19.54 -5.23
CA GLY A 129 -31.72 20.01 -6.62
C GLY A 129 -30.74 19.23 -7.50
N MET A 130 -29.88 18.39 -6.93
CA MET A 130 -28.95 17.52 -7.67
C MET A 130 -29.59 16.19 -8.01
N LEU A 131 -29.12 15.55 -9.08
CA LEU A 131 -29.46 14.16 -9.40
C LEU A 131 -28.67 13.20 -8.53
N LEU A 132 -29.31 12.09 -8.16
CA LEU A 132 -28.76 11.05 -7.31
C LEU A 132 -28.65 9.74 -8.08
N GLY A 133 -27.42 9.25 -8.20
CA GLY A 133 -27.10 7.92 -8.72
C GLY A 133 -26.57 7.00 -7.62
N SER A 134 -26.41 5.73 -7.95
CA SER A 134 -25.71 4.76 -7.12
C SER A 134 -24.58 4.14 -7.86
N TRP A 135 -23.58 3.75 -7.10
CA TRP A 135 -22.48 2.99 -7.63
C TRP A 135 -21.89 2.08 -6.57
N ALA A 136 -21.28 1.01 -7.03
CA ALA A 136 -20.50 0.11 -6.20
C ALA A 136 -19.23 -0.29 -6.94
N ALA A 137 -18.17 -0.60 -6.18
CA ALA A 137 -16.97 -1.19 -6.76
C ALA A 137 -16.33 -2.19 -5.81
N THR A 138 -15.73 -3.23 -6.39
CA THR A 138 -14.91 -4.22 -5.69
C THR A 138 -13.51 -4.18 -6.26
N LEU A 139 -12.54 -3.96 -5.38
CA LEU A 139 -11.12 -3.94 -5.70
C LEU A 139 -10.40 -5.06 -4.96
N VAL A 140 -9.34 -5.58 -5.56
CA VAL A 140 -8.48 -6.60 -4.95
C VAL A 140 -7.05 -6.09 -4.90
N ALA A 141 -6.46 -6.14 -3.71
CA ALA A 141 -5.04 -5.95 -3.48
C ALA A 141 -4.37 -7.33 -3.33
N PRO A 142 -3.54 -7.78 -4.30
CA PRO A 142 -2.82 -9.04 -4.18
C PRO A 142 -1.88 -9.07 -2.98
N ASP A 143 -1.27 -7.91 -2.68
CA ASP A 143 -0.61 -7.66 -1.41
C ASP A 143 -1.66 -7.13 -0.42
N PRO A 144 -1.95 -7.84 0.69
CA PRO A 144 -2.96 -7.40 1.66
C PRO A 144 -2.55 -6.20 2.49
N ARG A 145 -1.28 -5.78 2.42
CA ARG A 145 -0.71 -4.71 3.22
C ARG A 145 -1.14 -3.33 2.72
N LYS A 146 -1.18 -2.38 3.64
CA LYS A 146 -1.38 -0.95 3.43
C LYS A 146 -0.12 -0.23 3.90
N TYR A 147 0.34 0.75 3.15
CA TYR A 147 1.62 1.42 3.37
C TYR A 147 1.39 2.88 3.70
N ALA A 148 2.00 3.35 4.78
CA ALA A 148 2.09 4.78 5.07
C ALA A 148 3.02 5.49 4.06
N PRO A 149 2.96 6.83 3.98
CA PRO A 149 3.97 7.62 3.30
C PRO A 149 5.39 7.26 3.79
N PRO A 150 6.39 7.24 2.89
CA PRO A 150 7.75 6.90 3.29
C PRO A 150 8.35 7.97 4.23
N ALA A 151 8.96 7.51 5.31
CA ALA A 151 9.87 8.30 6.14
C ALA A 151 11.32 8.01 5.72
N THR A 152 12.15 9.06 5.67
CA THR A 152 13.56 8.95 5.26
C THR A 152 14.46 9.30 6.42
N TYR A 153 15.41 8.41 6.72
CA TYR A 153 16.39 8.55 7.79
C TYR A 153 17.79 8.58 7.22
N THR A 154 18.50 9.70 7.39
CA THR A 154 19.81 9.91 6.77
C THR A 154 20.93 9.46 7.72
N VAL A 155 21.90 8.75 7.16
CA VAL A 155 23.19 8.45 7.78
C VAL A 155 24.26 9.21 7.01
N SER A 156 24.77 10.30 7.59
CA SER A 156 25.64 11.25 6.88
C SER A 156 27.11 10.81 6.79
N SER A 157 27.55 9.87 7.63
CA SER A 157 28.93 9.41 7.70
C SER A 157 29.05 7.92 7.37
N ALA A 158 30.15 7.54 6.73
CA ALA A 158 30.53 6.14 6.60
C ALA A 158 30.68 5.50 7.98
N GLY A 159 30.10 4.31 8.18
CA GLY A 159 30.06 3.64 9.49
C GLY A 159 29.09 4.27 10.49
N GLY A 160 28.24 5.20 10.05
CA GLY A 160 27.22 5.82 10.90
C GLY A 160 26.00 4.92 11.13
N SER A 161 25.10 5.39 11.99
CA SER A 161 23.85 4.68 12.30
C SER A 161 22.68 5.63 12.52
N VAL A 162 21.46 5.12 12.38
CA VAL A 162 20.24 5.87 12.64
C VAL A 162 19.17 4.99 13.27
N TRP A 163 18.37 5.56 14.17
CA TRP A 163 17.18 4.90 14.72
C TRP A 163 16.01 5.05 13.77
N VAL A 164 15.41 3.91 13.43
CA VAL A 164 14.28 3.83 12.49
C VAL A 164 13.08 3.23 13.24
N PRO A 165 12.12 4.08 13.66
CA PRO A 165 10.88 3.61 14.28
C PRO A 165 9.94 3.00 13.24
N SER A 166 9.13 2.04 13.70
CA SER A 166 8.06 1.39 12.94
C SER A 166 6.76 1.45 13.76
N TRP A 167 5.82 2.26 13.29
CA TRP A 167 4.52 2.52 13.94
C TRP A 167 3.37 1.70 13.32
N GLY A 168 3.70 0.85 12.34
CA GLY A 168 2.77 -0.10 11.74
C GLY A 168 2.26 -1.15 12.73
N ASN A 169 1.42 -2.05 12.24
CA ASN A 169 0.99 -3.27 12.96
C ASN A 169 1.48 -4.55 12.23
N PHE A 170 2.43 -4.40 11.30
CA PHE A 170 3.02 -5.47 10.52
C PHE A 170 4.49 -5.16 10.23
N PRO A 171 5.39 -6.16 10.19
CA PRO A 171 6.80 -5.94 9.89
C PRO A 171 7.04 -5.24 8.55
N ALA A 172 7.92 -4.25 8.54
CA ALA A 172 8.18 -3.39 7.39
C ALA A 172 9.62 -3.55 6.89
N HIS A 173 9.77 -3.87 5.60
CA HIS A 173 11.06 -3.98 4.93
C HIS A 173 11.47 -2.60 4.39
N PRO A 174 12.55 -1.99 4.89
CA PRO A 174 13.00 -0.71 4.37
C PRO A 174 13.65 -0.87 2.99
N VAL A 175 13.78 0.26 2.31
CA VAL A 175 14.65 0.39 1.14
C VAL A 175 15.85 1.22 1.55
N ILE A 176 17.05 0.72 1.25
CA ILE A 176 18.30 1.44 1.54
C ILE A 176 18.77 2.13 0.26
N GLU A 177 19.09 3.42 0.34
CA GLU A 177 19.70 4.17 -0.74
C GLU A 177 21.10 4.63 -0.34
N ILE A 178 22.09 4.29 -1.17
CA ILE A 178 23.48 4.74 -1.03
C ILE A 178 23.81 5.59 -2.26
N PRO A 179 23.75 6.93 -2.14
CA PRO A 179 24.27 7.82 -3.18
C PRO A 179 25.78 7.65 -3.34
N ASP A 180 26.29 7.85 -4.55
CA ASP A 180 27.71 7.71 -4.89
C ASP A 180 28.31 6.40 -4.33
N ALA A 181 27.58 5.30 -4.52
CA ALA A 181 27.85 4.07 -3.81
C ALA A 181 29.25 3.50 -4.11
N PRO A 182 30.01 3.04 -3.11
CA PRO A 182 31.25 2.32 -3.34
C PRO A 182 30.97 0.95 -3.95
N SER A 183 32.00 0.30 -4.49
CA SER A 183 31.89 -1.05 -5.07
C SER A 183 31.55 -2.13 -4.03
N SER A 184 31.81 -1.85 -2.75
CA SER A 184 31.49 -2.73 -1.63
C SER A 184 31.04 -1.93 -0.41
N TYR A 185 29.98 -2.38 0.25
CA TYR A 185 29.45 -1.80 1.49
C TYR A 185 28.51 -2.78 2.18
N SER A 186 28.17 -2.50 3.43
CA SER A 186 27.23 -3.29 4.22
C SER A 186 26.18 -2.42 4.91
N VAL A 187 25.05 -3.06 5.17
CA VAL A 187 23.89 -2.53 5.88
C VAL A 187 23.58 -3.51 7.00
N SER A 188 23.66 -3.06 8.25
CA SER A 188 23.48 -3.91 9.43
C SER A 188 22.30 -3.42 10.27
N SER A 189 21.59 -4.36 10.87
CA SER A 189 20.53 -4.11 11.85
C SER A 189 20.52 -5.22 12.90
N PRO A 190 19.68 -5.15 13.96
CA PRO A 190 19.47 -6.28 14.86
C PRO A 190 19.03 -7.57 14.15
N GLY A 191 18.43 -7.48 12.96
CA GLY A 191 18.03 -8.63 12.15
C GLY A 191 19.14 -9.28 11.31
N GLY A 192 20.36 -8.71 11.32
CA GLY A 192 21.51 -9.24 10.60
C GLY A 192 22.15 -8.24 9.65
N VAL A 193 23.04 -8.75 8.78
CA VAL A 193 23.88 -7.94 7.90
C VAL A 193 23.61 -8.31 6.44
N PHE A 194 23.34 -7.30 5.63
CA PHE A 194 23.30 -7.41 4.18
C PHE A 194 24.53 -6.72 3.60
N THR A 195 25.23 -7.39 2.70
CA THR A 195 26.47 -6.90 2.10
C THR A 195 26.33 -6.83 0.59
N VAL A 196 26.87 -5.77 0.02
CA VAL A 196 27.07 -5.61 -1.43
C VAL A 196 28.56 -5.70 -1.69
N THR A 197 28.98 -6.57 -2.60
CA THR A 197 30.37 -6.68 -3.06
C THR A 197 30.45 -6.75 -4.57
N GLY A 198 31.53 -6.22 -5.14
CA GLY A 198 31.78 -6.28 -6.58
C GLY A 198 30.77 -5.51 -7.43
N ALA A 199 30.01 -4.58 -6.83
CA ALA A 199 29.10 -3.72 -7.58
C ALA A 199 29.88 -2.66 -8.37
N THR A 200 29.33 -2.22 -9.50
CA THR A 200 29.88 -1.06 -10.21
C THR A 200 29.71 0.19 -9.34
N ALA A 201 30.81 0.86 -8.99
CA ALA A 201 30.78 2.03 -8.12
C ALA A 201 30.16 3.27 -8.79
N GLY A 202 29.72 4.21 -7.97
CA GLY A 202 29.10 5.49 -8.34
C GLY A 202 27.61 5.37 -8.67
N GLY A 203 26.94 6.51 -8.85
CA GLY A 203 25.48 6.54 -9.01
C GLY A 203 24.74 6.16 -7.72
N THR A 204 23.42 6.04 -7.77
CA THR A 204 22.61 5.72 -6.60
C THR A 204 22.31 4.23 -6.57
N HIS A 205 22.86 3.53 -5.57
CA HIS A 205 22.45 2.17 -5.31
C HIS A 205 21.19 2.14 -4.45
N ARG A 206 20.24 1.29 -4.81
CA ARG A 206 19.01 1.06 -4.05
C ARG A 206 18.87 -0.42 -3.73
N ILE A 207 18.75 -0.75 -2.44
CA ILE A 207 18.55 -2.11 -1.95
C ILE A 207 17.11 -2.24 -1.46
N ASP A 208 16.39 -3.20 -2.02
CA ASP A 208 15.09 -3.62 -1.49
C ASP A 208 15.32 -4.75 -0.47
N MET A 209 15.15 -4.47 0.83
CA MET A 209 15.38 -5.46 1.89
C MET A 209 14.34 -6.57 1.94
N MET A 210 13.24 -6.47 1.17
CA MET A 210 12.28 -7.57 1.04
C MET A 210 12.76 -8.64 0.05
N THR A 211 13.45 -8.22 -1.02
CA THR A 211 13.85 -9.11 -2.11
C THR A 211 15.36 -9.33 -2.20
N GLY A 212 16.16 -8.52 -1.52
CA GLY A 212 17.62 -8.48 -1.64
C GLY A 212 18.11 -7.91 -2.97
N ARG A 213 17.21 -7.35 -3.80
CA ARG A 213 17.60 -6.79 -5.09
C ARG A 213 18.36 -5.48 -4.89
N VAL A 214 19.47 -5.36 -5.62
CA VAL A 214 20.28 -4.15 -5.67
C VAL A 214 20.14 -3.56 -7.07
N THR A 215 19.75 -2.30 -7.16
CA THR A 215 19.73 -1.55 -8.43
C THR A 215 20.69 -0.38 -8.36
N ARG A 216 21.21 0.05 -9.52
CA ARG A 216 21.96 1.29 -9.71
C ARG A 216 21.19 2.16 -10.69
N ASP A 217 20.75 3.32 -10.24
CA ASP A 217 19.96 4.27 -11.04
C ASP A 217 18.76 3.59 -11.76
N GLY A 218 18.14 2.61 -11.10
CA GLY A 218 17.00 1.84 -11.60
C GLY A 218 17.35 0.55 -12.36
N VAL A 219 18.62 0.31 -12.71
CA VAL A 219 19.07 -0.91 -13.41
C VAL A 219 19.49 -1.97 -12.40
N LEU A 220 19.01 -3.21 -12.55
CA LEU A 220 19.35 -4.32 -11.67
C LEU A 220 20.85 -4.68 -11.76
N LEU A 221 21.49 -4.82 -10.60
CA LEU A 221 22.83 -5.39 -10.44
C LEU A 221 22.71 -6.84 -9.94
N PRO A 222 22.73 -7.84 -10.83
CA PRO A 222 22.57 -9.23 -10.42
C PRO A 222 23.81 -9.74 -9.67
N GLY A 223 23.58 -10.51 -8.60
CA GLY A 223 24.65 -11.25 -7.90
C GLY A 223 25.54 -10.44 -6.97
N VAL A 224 25.34 -9.13 -6.83
CA VAL A 224 26.19 -8.28 -5.97
C VAL A 224 25.77 -8.29 -4.50
N GLY A 225 24.47 -8.46 -4.23
CA GLY A 225 23.88 -8.42 -2.89
C GLY A 225 23.72 -9.80 -2.26
N HIS A 226 24.13 -9.96 -1.01
CA HIS A 226 24.06 -11.21 -0.25
C HIS A 226 23.99 -10.94 1.26
N GLY A 227 23.47 -11.88 2.04
CA GLY A 227 23.33 -11.78 3.50
C GLY A 227 21.89 -11.88 3.98
N GLN A 228 21.64 -11.48 5.22
CA GLN A 228 20.31 -11.58 5.81
C GLN A 228 19.39 -10.46 5.32
N LEU A 229 18.22 -10.85 4.83
CA LEU A 229 17.09 -9.94 4.65
C LEU A 229 16.38 -9.77 5.97
N TRP A 230 15.94 -8.55 6.27
CA TRP A 230 15.29 -8.24 7.53
C TRP A 230 14.18 -7.21 7.33
N ALA A 231 13.24 -7.23 8.27
CA ALA A 231 12.19 -6.25 8.42
C ALA A 231 12.31 -5.64 9.81
N ILE A 232 11.98 -4.36 9.94
CA ILE A 232 11.83 -3.74 11.25
C ILE A 232 10.46 -4.20 11.79
N PRO A 233 10.41 -4.86 12.97
CA PRO A 233 9.15 -5.27 13.58
C PRO A 233 8.24 -4.08 13.85
N ASP A 234 6.94 -4.33 13.98
CA ASP A 234 5.97 -3.34 14.38
C ASP A 234 6.12 -2.91 15.86
N GLY A 235 5.74 -1.67 16.16
CA GLY A 235 5.70 -1.13 17.53
C GLY A 235 7.07 -0.96 18.19
N THR A 236 8.16 -0.98 17.41
CA THR A 236 9.54 -0.85 17.91
C THR A 236 10.37 0.06 17.02
N GLN A 237 11.62 0.30 17.43
CA GLN A 237 12.61 0.99 16.62
C GLN A 237 13.89 0.19 16.57
N TRP A 238 14.51 0.12 15.39
CA TRP A 238 15.79 -0.54 15.20
C TRP A 238 16.87 0.46 14.82
N GLN A 239 18.07 0.24 15.34
CA GLN A 239 19.25 0.97 14.91
C GLN A 239 19.80 0.32 13.64
N VAL A 240 19.87 1.09 12.56
CA VAL A 240 20.41 0.65 11.28
C VAL A 240 21.77 1.30 11.07
N PHE A 241 22.78 0.49 10.75
CA PHE A 241 24.15 0.93 10.49
C PHE A 241 24.46 0.81 9.01
N LEU A 242 25.06 1.84 8.42
CA LEU A 242 25.51 1.85 7.04
C LEU A 242 27.02 2.03 6.99
N SER A 243 27.74 1.14 6.31
CA SER A 243 29.20 1.29 6.16
C SER A 243 29.58 2.42 5.19
N ALA A 244 28.61 2.94 4.43
CA ALA A 244 28.72 4.10 3.54
C ALA A 244 27.58 5.09 3.85
N PRO A 245 27.76 6.41 3.61
CA PRO A 245 26.69 7.38 3.77
C PRO A 245 25.47 7.03 2.92
N GLY A 246 24.27 7.28 3.45
CA GLY A 246 23.06 6.89 2.75
C GLY A 246 21.78 7.22 3.49
N ARG A 247 20.70 6.60 3.05
CA ARG A 247 19.34 6.82 3.56
C ARG A 247 18.65 5.49 3.77
N VAL A 248 17.95 5.37 4.89
CA VAL A 248 16.97 4.31 5.13
C VAL A 248 15.59 4.89 4.82
N ILE A 249 14.93 4.37 3.79
CA ILE A 249 13.55 4.71 3.45
C ILE A 249 12.64 3.65 4.07
N HIS A 250 11.92 4.05 5.11
CA HIS A 250 10.99 3.19 5.83
C HIS A 250 9.55 3.52 5.45
N ARG A 251 8.70 2.51 5.36
CA ARG A 251 7.26 2.66 5.19
C ARG A 251 6.56 1.82 6.24
N ASP A 252 5.90 2.48 7.19
CA ASP A 252 5.06 1.78 8.16
C ASP A 252 4.04 0.92 7.41
N THR A 253 3.96 -0.35 7.80
CA THR A 253 3.13 -1.35 7.13
C THR A 253 1.97 -1.73 8.03
N PHE A 254 0.77 -1.76 7.45
CA PHE A 254 -0.47 -2.07 8.14
C PHE A 254 -1.20 -3.23 7.46
N VAL A 255 -1.85 -4.08 8.24
CA VAL A 255 -2.81 -5.11 7.78
C VAL A 255 -4.13 -4.93 8.51
#